data_AF-A0AAW9EIQ1-F1
#
_entry.id   AF-A0AAW9EIQ1-F1
#
_cell.length_a   1.000
_cell.length_b   1.000
_cell.length_c   1.000
_cell.angle_alpha   90.00
_cell.angle_beta   90.00
_cell.angle_gamma   90.00
#
_symmetry.space_group_name_H-M   'P 1'
#
loop_
_entity.id
_entity.type
_entity.pdbx_description
1 polymer ?
#
loop_
_entity_poly.entity_id
_entity_poly.type
_entity_poly.pdbx_seq_one_letter_code
_entity_poly.pdbx_strand_id
1 'polypeptide(L)' 'RIRRVTSFWNPWEDPFGSGYQLTQSLMAFGRGEVWGQGLGNSVQKLEYLPEAHTDFIFSIIGEELGYIGVVLALLM' A
#
# COMPACT_ATOMS: atom_id res chain seq x y z
N ARG A 1 3.66 -8.55 24.61
CA ARG A 1 4.60 -9.08 23.58
C ARG A 1 3.90 -9.88 22.47
N ILE A 2 2.80 -10.60 22.73
CA ILE A 2 2.05 -11.38 21.72
C ILE A 2 1.22 -10.51 20.75
N ARG A 3 0.83 -9.29 21.14
CA ARG A 3 0.02 -8.36 20.31
C ARG A 3 0.61 -7.98 18.94
N ARG A 4 1.93 -8.07 18.77
CA ARG A 4 2.57 -7.82 17.45
C ARG A 4 2.35 -8.95 16.46
N VAL A 5 2.18 -10.19 16.94
CA VAL A 5 2.03 -11.36 16.06
C VAL A 5 0.58 -11.46 15.59
N THR A 6 -0.38 -11.10 16.44
CA THR A 6 -1.80 -11.05 16.06
C THR A 6 -2.10 -9.95 15.04
N SER A 7 -1.40 -8.81 15.08
CA SER A 7 -1.59 -7.73 14.09
C SER A 7 -1.10 -8.08 12.67
N PHE A 8 -0.17 -9.03 12.53
CA PHE A 8 0.23 -9.55 11.21
C PHE A 8 -0.82 -10.49 10.61
N TRP A 9 -1.49 -11.27 11.45
CA TRP A 9 -2.50 -12.24 11.00
C TRP A 9 -3.85 -11.58 10.73
N ASN A 10 -4.17 -10.50 11.44
CA ASN A 10 -5.44 -9.81 11.34
C ASN A 10 -5.23 -8.27 11.36
N PRO A 11 -4.81 -7.67 10.23
CA PRO A 11 -4.56 -6.23 10.14
C PRO A 11 -5.83 -5.37 10.36
N TRP A 12 -7.01 -5.98 10.31
CA TRP A 12 -8.31 -5.35 10.53
C TRP A 12 -8.70 -5.25 12.01
N GLU A 13 -8.02 -5.96 12.93
CA GLU A 13 -8.30 -5.90 14.37
C GLU A 13 -7.78 -4.60 15.02
N ASP A 14 -6.76 -3.98 14.41
CA ASP A 14 -6.18 -2.74 14.94
C ASP A 14 -5.77 -1.78 13.80
N PRO A 15 -6.75 -1.19 13.09
CA PRO A 15 -6.52 -0.38 11.90
C PRO A 15 -5.68 0.87 12.15
N PHE A 16 -5.64 1.40 13.38
CA PHE A 16 -4.96 2.65 13.74
C PHE A 16 -3.61 2.45 14.46
N GLY A 17 -3.21 1.19 14.69
CA GLY A 17 -1.98 0.83 15.39
C GLY A 17 -0.89 0.31 14.46
N SER A 18 -0.29 -0.83 14.82
CA SER A 18 0.81 -1.44 14.06
C SER A 18 0.43 -1.96 12.67
N GLY A 19 -0.87 -2.14 12.39
CA GLY A 19 -1.38 -2.59 11.09
C GLY A 19 -1.72 -1.46 10.11
N TYR A 20 -1.72 -0.20 10.55
CA TYR A 20 -2.19 0.94 9.73
C TYR A 20 -1.45 1.05 8.40
N GLN A 21 -0.12 1.01 8.42
CA GLN A 21 0.69 1.10 7.19
C GLN A 21 0.43 -0.07 6.22
N LEU A 22 0.17 -1.27 6.75
CA LEU A 22 -0.14 -2.46 5.94
C LEU A 22 -1.54 -2.36 5.33
N THR A 23 -2.53 -1.94 6.11
CA THR A 23 -3.92 -1.78 5.63
C THR A 23 -4.00 -0.67 4.58
N GLN A 24 -3.29 0.43 4.80
CA GLN A 24 -3.21 1.56 3.88
C GLN A 24 -2.49 1.17 2.59
N SER A 25 -1.36 0.45 2.65
CA SER A 25 -0.72 -0.09 1.44
C SER A 25 -1.61 -1.05 0.64
N LEU A 26 -2.36 -1.95 1.29
CA LEU A 26 -3.36 -2.77 0.59
C LEU A 26 -4.46 -1.94 -0.07
N MET A 27 -4.91 -0.88 0.59
CA MET A 27 -5.93 0.02 0.08
C MET A 27 -5.43 0.85 -1.12
N ALA A 28 -4.17 1.28 -1.11
CA ALA A 28 -3.49 1.90 -2.24
C ALA A 28 -3.51 0.97 -3.48
N PHE A 29 -3.20 -0.31 -3.26
CA PHE A 29 -3.27 -1.34 -4.29
C PHE A 29 -4.68 -1.51 -4.86
N GLY A 30 -5.70 -1.51 -4.00
CA GLY A 30 -7.10 -1.60 -4.42
C GLY A 30 -7.57 -0.40 -5.24
N ARG A 31 -7.05 0.81 -4.97
CA ARG A 31 -7.39 2.04 -5.71
C ARG A 31 -6.73 2.15 -7.08
N GLY A 32 -5.66 1.39 -7.32
CA GLY A 32 -4.90 1.43 -8.57
C GLY A 32 -5.66 0.95 -9.81
N GLU A 33 -6.70 0.12 -9.65
CA GLU A 33 -7.45 -0.47 -10.77
C GLU A 33 -6.52 -0.99 -11.90
N VAL A 34 -6.95 -0.95 -13.17
CA VAL A 34 -6.13 -1.44 -14.30
C VAL A 34 -5.08 -0.42 -14.76
N TRP A 35 -5.43 0.87 -14.71
CA TRP A 35 -4.67 1.97 -15.34
C TRP A 35 -3.96 2.90 -14.34
N GLY A 36 -4.23 2.77 -13.05
CA GLY A 36 -3.72 3.67 -12.02
C GLY A 36 -4.56 4.93 -11.86
N GLN A 37 -4.27 5.66 -10.78
CA GLN A 37 -4.85 6.98 -10.46
C GLN A 37 -4.06 8.14 -11.10
N GLY A 38 -2.95 7.84 -11.78
CA GLY A 38 -2.04 8.81 -12.39
C GLY A 38 -0.79 9.07 -11.55
N LEU A 39 0.35 9.25 -12.24
CA LEU A 39 1.66 9.50 -11.63
C LEU A 39 1.64 10.76 -10.76
N GLY A 40 2.07 10.62 -9.51
CA GLY A 40 2.08 11.71 -8.53
C GLY A 40 0.72 12.04 -7.90
N ASN A 41 -0.35 11.31 -8.26
CA ASN A 41 -1.69 11.47 -7.70
C ASN A 41 -1.98 10.44 -6.58
N SER A 42 -0.94 9.79 -6.05
CA SER A 42 -1.07 8.84 -4.93
C SER A 42 -1.49 9.57 -3.66
N VAL A 43 -2.72 9.31 -3.23
CA VAL A 43 -3.31 9.90 -2.02
C VAL A 43 -2.71 9.25 -0.77
N GLN A 44 -2.35 7.97 -0.87
CA GLN A 44 -1.74 7.19 0.21
C GLN A 44 -0.31 7.64 0.54
N LYS A 45 0.43 8.14 -0.46
CA LYS A 45 1.78 8.69 -0.31
C LYS A 45 1.84 9.98 0.53
N LEU A 46 0.79 10.80 0.50
CA LEU A 46 0.81 12.16 1.07
C LEU A 46 0.37 12.22 2.54
N GLU A 47 -0.62 11.39 2.94
CA GLU A 47 -1.24 11.52 4.27
C GLU A 47 -1.19 10.24 5.12
N TYR A 48 -1.00 9.06 4.52
CA TYR A 48 -1.25 7.77 5.20
C TYR A 48 0.01 6.90 5.37
N LEU A 49 1.05 7.09 4.56
CA LEU A 49 2.33 6.38 4.69
C LEU A 49 3.53 7.35 4.77
N PRO A 50 4.03 7.69 5.97
CA PRO A 50 5.27 8.47 6.11
C PRO A 50 6.51 7.71 5.58
N GLU A 51 6.47 6.37 5.57
CA GLU A 51 7.53 5.47 5.09
C GLU A 51 7.21 4.89 3.69
N ALA A 52 6.42 5.60 2.86
CA ALA A 52 5.99 5.07 1.57
C ALA A 52 7.17 4.81 0.60
N HIS A 53 8.28 5.54 0.78
CA HIS A 53 9.43 5.53 -0.12
C HIS A 53 10.39 4.34 0.08
N THR A 54 10.30 3.59 1.19
CA THR A 54 11.21 2.49 1.53
C THR A 54 10.51 1.15 1.37
N ASP A 55 9.65 0.78 2.32
CA ASP A 55 9.09 -0.58 2.39
C ASP A 55 7.77 -0.73 1.60
N PHE A 56 7.15 0.38 1.20
CA PHE A 56 5.81 0.39 0.60
C PHE A 56 5.76 1.00 -0.81
N ILE A 57 6.91 1.15 -1.48
CA ILE A 57 6.98 1.78 -2.80
C ILE A 57 6.17 0.99 -3.84
N PHE A 58 6.06 -0.33 -3.66
CA PHE A 58 5.28 -1.20 -4.52
C PHE A 58 3.78 -0.89 -4.48
N SER A 59 3.27 -0.49 -3.32
CA SER A 59 1.88 -0.06 -3.14
C SER A 59 1.58 1.26 -3.85
N ILE A 60 2.55 2.18 -3.91
CA ILE A 60 2.43 3.42 -4.68
C ILE A 60 2.46 3.13 -6.19
N ILE A 61 3.34 2.23 -6.64
CA ILE A 61 3.39 1.80 -8.04
C ILE A 61 2.03 1.21 -8.44
N GLY A 62 1.43 0.39 -7.58
CA GLY A 62 0.07 -0.12 -7.77
C GLY A 62 -0.98 0.98 -7.85
N GLU A 63 -0.95 1.97 -6.96
CA GLU A 63 -1.92 3.07 -6.97
C GLU A 63 -1.77 4.00 -8.17
N GLU A 64 -0.55 4.38 -8.54
CA GLU A 64 -0.28 5.38 -9.58
C GLU A 64 -0.34 4.80 -11.00
N LEU A 65 0.15 3.57 -11.19
CA LEU A 65 0.28 2.91 -12.50
C LEU A 65 -0.67 1.74 -12.71
N GLY A 66 -1.42 1.34 -11.67
CA GLY A 66 -2.41 0.27 -11.74
C GLY A 66 -1.80 -1.10 -11.99
N TYR A 67 -2.68 -2.04 -12.36
CA TYR A 67 -2.30 -3.42 -12.69
C TYR A 67 -1.19 -3.50 -13.74
N ILE A 68 -1.25 -2.67 -14.79
CA ILE A 68 -0.22 -2.67 -15.86
C ILE A 68 1.15 -2.30 -15.30
N GLY A 69 1.24 -1.27 -14.46
CA GLY A 69 2.51 -0.86 -13.83
C GLY A 69 3.10 -1.94 -12.93
N VAL A 70 2.26 -2.63 -12.16
CA VAL A 70 2.67 -3.74 -11.29
C VAL A 70 3.22 -4.91 -12.10
N VAL A 71 2.55 -5.30 -13.19
CA VAL A 71 2.99 -6.39 -14.07
C VAL A 71 4.31 -6.04 -14.76
N LEU A 72 4.47 -4.78 -15.20
CA LEU A 72 5.72 -4.30 -15.79
C LEU A 72 6.88 -4.34 -14.78
N ALA A 73 6.64 -3.91 -13.54
CA ALA A 73 7.64 -3.95 -12.47
C ALA A 73 8.03 -5.37 -12.06
N LEU A 74 7.12 -6.35 -12.19
CA LEU A 74 7.39 -7.77 -11.91
C LEU A 74 8.13 -8.48 -13.04
N LEU A 75 7.93 -8.05 -14.29
CA LEU A 75 8.55 -8.65 -15.48
C LEU A 75 9.98 -8.16 -15.75
N MET A 76 10.35 -7.01 -15.16
CA MET A 76 11.67 -6.41 -15.29
C MET A 76 12.66 -6.99 -14.27
#